data_AF-B7FKU2-F1
#
_entry.id   AF-B7FKU2-F1
#
_cell.length_a   1.000
_cell.length_b   1.000
_cell.length_c   1.000
_cell.angle_alpha   90.00
_cell.angle_beta   90.00
_cell.angle_gamma   90.00
#
_symmetry.space_group_name_H-M   'P 1'
#
loop_
_entity.id
_entity.type
_entity.pdbx_description
1 polymer ?
#
loop_
_entity_poly.entity_id
_entity_poly.type
_entity_poly.pdbx_seq_one_letter_code
_entity_poly.pdbx_strand_id
1 'polypeptide(L)'
;MALYKRAFDLGSKSRFTVASLFHSSTSTSTSTRHVSQAVDSNVKRAFLVDTLALVRNLETNGLPPKQAEAITWAITEVLNDSLENVAQSFVTKSDMQKSEMMQESNLSKFKSEVKTSQEHHFSLLQRETEKLRNDIDKMRTELRYEIDKVTAGQRLDLNLERRRIQDELATQNTETTNLTNKLDREIHALRAQLEAAKYDVIKYCIGTLVSISAVGLTVICIIL
;
A
#
# COMPACT_ATOMS: atom_id res chain seq x y z
N MET A 1 18.11 -20.05 21.63
CA MET A 1 16.75 -19.45 21.67
C MET A 1 16.78 -17.92 21.91
N ALA A 2 17.71 -17.18 21.30
CA ALA A 2 17.89 -15.75 21.60
C ALA A 2 18.12 -14.85 20.37
N LEU A 3 17.80 -15.33 19.16
CA LEU A 3 18.07 -14.59 17.91
C LEU A 3 16.81 -14.13 17.14
N TYR A 4 15.60 -14.47 17.61
CA TYR A 4 14.36 -14.06 16.95
C TYR A 4 13.68 -12.83 17.57
N LYS A 5 14.27 -12.22 18.62
CA LYS A 5 13.66 -11.10 19.35
C LYS A 5 14.21 -9.71 18.96
N ARG A 6 14.88 -9.59 17.81
CA ARG A 6 15.44 -8.30 17.34
C ARG A 6 14.95 -7.84 15.97
N ALA A 7 14.05 -8.60 15.33
CA ALA A 7 13.50 -8.26 14.01
C ALA A 7 12.10 -7.62 14.06
N PHE A 8 11.46 -7.52 15.24
CA PHE A 8 10.08 -7.04 15.33
C PHE A 8 9.92 -5.58 15.80
N ASP A 9 11.03 -4.84 15.94
CA ASP A 9 11.00 -3.45 16.45
C ASP A 9 11.38 -2.38 15.41
N LEU A 10 11.41 -2.76 14.12
CA LEU A 10 11.57 -1.82 13.00
C LEU A 10 10.27 -1.54 12.22
N GLY A 11 9.11 -1.83 12.83
CA GLY A 11 7.80 -1.71 12.17
C GLY A 11 6.91 -0.58 12.67
N SER A 12 7.35 0.24 13.63
CA SER A 12 6.47 1.19 14.32
C SER A 12 7.17 2.53 14.52
N LYS A 13 7.33 3.30 13.43
CA LYS A 13 7.55 4.76 13.43
C LYS A 13 7.61 5.34 12.01
N SER A 14 6.78 4.86 11.08
CA SER A 14 6.45 5.68 9.91
C SER A 14 5.27 6.58 10.28
N ARG A 15 5.55 7.61 11.08
CA ARG A 15 4.66 8.77 11.14
C ARG A 15 4.81 9.44 9.79
N PHE A 16 3.98 9.02 8.82
CA PHE A 16 3.68 9.84 7.65
C PHE A 16 2.90 11.04 8.17
N THR A 17 3.63 12.00 8.73
CA THR A 17 3.18 13.38 8.79
C THR A 17 3.11 13.80 7.33
N VAL A 18 1.93 13.72 6.74
CA VAL A 18 1.62 14.42 5.49
C VAL A 18 1.65 15.89 5.85
N ALA A 19 2.86 16.44 5.93
CA ALA A 19 3.07 17.87 6.00
C ALA A 19 2.45 18.43 4.73
N SER A 20 1.40 19.21 4.92
CA SER A 20 0.77 20.06 3.92
C SER A 20 1.81 21.01 3.34
N LEU A 21 2.59 20.51 2.38
CA LEU A 21 3.52 21.28 1.55
C LEU A 21 2.91 21.41 0.16
N PHE A 22 1.75 22.06 0.12
CA PHE A 22 1.30 22.75 -1.08
C PHE A 22 1.09 24.21 -0.68
N HIS A 23 2.20 24.91 -0.42
CA HIS A 23 2.25 26.35 -0.62
C HIS A 23 2.26 26.56 -2.14
N SER A 24 1.07 26.54 -2.74
CA SER A 24 0.87 27.15 -4.05
C SER A 24 0.91 28.66 -3.85
N SER A 25 2.12 29.21 -3.75
CA SER A 25 2.37 30.61 -4.05
C SER A 25 2.20 30.80 -5.55
N THR A 26 0.97 30.69 -6.02
CA THR A 26 0.57 31.19 -7.33
C THR A 26 0.02 32.59 -7.08
N SER A 27 0.93 33.50 -6.72
CA SER A 27 0.73 34.92 -6.99
C SER A 27 0.86 35.14 -8.51
N THR A 28 -0.02 34.51 -9.28
CA THR A 28 -0.45 35.14 -10.52
C THR A 28 -1.22 36.36 -10.06
N SER A 29 -0.49 37.47 -9.94
CA SER A 29 -1.03 38.78 -10.20
C SER A 29 -1.66 38.69 -11.58
N THR A 30 -2.92 38.26 -11.64
CA THR A 30 -3.78 38.61 -12.74
C THR A 30 -3.88 40.11 -12.61
N SER A 31 -2.92 40.78 -13.24
CA SER A 31 -3.09 42.12 -13.74
C SER A 31 -4.32 42.03 -14.62
N THR A 32 -5.49 42.21 -13.99
CA THR A 32 -6.67 42.72 -14.64
C THR A 32 -6.19 44.00 -15.26
N ARG A 33 -5.76 43.90 -16.53
CA ARG A 33 -5.60 45.06 -17.38
C ARG A 33 -6.98 45.68 -17.38
N HIS A 34 -7.17 46.67 -16.52
CA HIS A 34 -8.24 47.64 -16.65
C HIS A 34 -8.01 48.33 -17.99
N VAL A 35 -8.38 47.66 -19.09
CA VAL A 35 -8.61 48.29 -20.38
C VAL A 35 -10.02 48.86 -20.32
N SER A 36 -10.16 49.80 -19.39
CA SER A 36 -11.23 50.78 -19.42
C SER A 36 -10.50 52.08 -19.14
N GLN A 37 -9.60 52.43 -20.07
CA GLN A 37 -9.26 53.82 -20.23
C GLN A 37 -10.60 54.49 -20.52
N ALA A 38 -11.09 55.20 -19.51
CA ALA A 38 -12.25 56.05 -19.63
C ALA A 38 -12.05 56.84 -20.92
N VAL A 39 -12.91 56.61 -21.92
CA VAL A 39 -13.03 57.55 -23.03
C VAL A 39 -13.44 58.84 -22.36
N ASP A 40 -12.43 59.68 -22.24
CA ASP A 40 -12.43 60.97 -21.62
C ASP A 40 -13.65 61.70 -22.18
N SER A 41 -14.53 62.21 -21.32
CA SER A 41 -15.66 63.05 -21.75
C SER A 41 -15.22 64.24 -22.60
N ASN A 42 -13.91 64.50 -22.64
CA ASN A 42 -13.22 65.38 -23.57
C ASN A 42 -13.46 65.03 -25.06
N VAL A 43 -13.62 63.76 -25.46
CA VAL A 43 -13.88 63.41 -26.87
C VAL A 43 -15.26 63.91 -27.32
N LYS A 44 -16.30 63.78 -26.47
CA LYS A 44 -17.62 64.36 -26.77
C LYS A 44 -17.63 65.90 -26.79
N ARG A 45 -16.69 66.53 -26.09
CA ARG A 45 -16.55 68.01 -26.08
C ARG A 45 -15.69 68.51 -27.24
N ALA A 46 -14.80 67.68 -27.78
CA ALA A 46 -13.89 68.05 -28.87
C ALA A 46 -14.56 68.27 -30.23
N PHE A 47 -15.79 67.75 -30.43
CA PHE A 47 -16.47 67.79 -31.73
C PHE A 47 -17.79 68.58 -31.73
N LEU A 48 -18.10 69.34 -30.67
CA LEU A 48 -19.25 70.25 -30.67
C LEU A 48 -18.87 71.54 -31.39
N VAL A 49 -19.33 71.69 -32.64
CA VAL A 49 -19.20 72.94 -33.39
C VAL A 49 -20.35 73.87 -33.06
N ASP A 50 -20.05 75.05 -32.54
CA ASP A 50 -21.00 76.14 -32.42
C ASP A 50 -21.19 76.78 -33.81
N THR A 51 -22.22 76.33 -34.52
CA THR A 51 -22.53 76.77 -35.88
C THR A 51 -22.83 78.27 -35.95
N LEU A 52 -23.43 78.84 -34.91
CA LEU A 52 -23.76 80.27 -34.88
C LEU A 52 -22.49 81.13 -34.69
N ALA A 53 -21.61 80.74 -33.77
CA ALA A 53 -20.35 81.43 -33.57
C ALA A 53 -19.43 81.32 -34.81
N LEU A 54 -19.47 80.18 -35.51
CA LEU A 54 -18.69 79.96 -36.73
C LEU A 54 -19.18 80.84 -37.89
N VAL A 55 -20.50 80.91 -38.13
CA VAL A 55 -21.08 81.79 -39.14
C VAL A 55 -20.75 83.26 -38.85
N ARG A 56 -20.93 83.71 -37.60
CA ARG A 56 -20.62 85.08 -37.19
C ARG A 56 -19.16 85.43 -37.40
N ASN A 57 -18.25 84.51 -37.09
CA ASN A 57 -16.82 84.72 -37.36
C ASN A 57 -16.53 84.84 -38.86
N LEU A 58 -17.11 83.98 -39.70
CA LEU A 58 -16.92 84.05 -41.15
C LEU A 58 -17.46 85.36 -41.73
N GLU A 59 -18.63 85.83 -41.26
CA GLU A 59 -19.19 87.13 -41.63
C GLU A 59 -18.27 88.30 -41.22
N THR A 60 -17.71 88.27 -39.99
CA THR A 60 -16.78 89.32 -39.53
C THR A 60 -15.46 89.34 -40.30
N ASN A 61 -15.09 88.23 -40.95
CA ASN A 61 -13.92 88.13 -41.84
C ASN A 61 -14.25 88.49 -43.30
N GLY A 62 -15.45 89.04 -43.57
CA GLY A 62 -15.82 89.59 -44.87
C GLY A 62 -16.54 88.62 -45.81
N LEU A 63 -16.96 87.44 -45.34
CA LEU A 63 -17.79 86.54 -46.15
C LEU A 63 -19.26 86.99 -46.17
N PRO A 64 -19.93 86.95 -47.34
CA PRO A 64 -21.37 87.11 -47.43
C PRO A 64 -22.11 86.06 -46.56
N PRO A 65 -23.25 86.43 -45.95
CA PRO A 65 -23.97 85.57 -45.00
C PRO A 65 -24.33 84.19 -45.58
N LYS A 66 -24.78 84.15 -46.84
CA LYS A 66 -25.11 82.88 -47.53
C LYS A 66 -23.90 81.98 -47.75
N GLN A 67 -22.71 82.54 -47.95
CA GLN A 67 -21.49 81.76 -48.14
C GLN A 67 -20.95 81.26 -46.81
N ALA A 68 -21.02 82.09 -45.76
CA ALA A 68 -20.67 81.68 -44.39
C ALA A 68 -21.54 80.52 -43.89
N GLU A 69 -22.85 80.55 -44.18
CA GLU A 69 -23.79 79.49 -43.86
C GLU A 69 -23.49 78.19 -44.65
N ALA A 70 -23.25 78.29 -45.96
CA ALA A 70 -22.93 77.12 -46.80
C ALA A 70 -21.62 76.44 -46.39
N ILE A 71 -20.58 77.21 -46.05
CA ILE A 71 -19.30 76.68 -45.58
C ILE A 71 -19.47 76.01 -44.21
N THR A 72 -20.20 76.66 -43.29
CA THR A 72 -20.51 76.09 -41.97
C THR A 72 -21.28 74.77 -42.09
N TRP A 73 -22.24 74.69 -43.01
CA TRP A 73 -23.00 73.49 -43.28
C TRP A 73 -22.12 72.34 -43.77
N ALA A 74 -21.27 72.58 -44.78
CA ALA A 74 -20.36 71.56 -45.32
C ALA A 74 -19.35 71.06 -44.27
N ILE A 75 -18.81 71.94 -43.43
CA ILE A 75 -17.92 71.57 -42.32
C ILE A 75 -18.66 70.71 -41.29
N THR A 76 -19.89 71.07 -40.95
CA THR A 76 -20.71 70.33 -39.98
C THR A 76 -21.06 68.94 -40.51
N GLU A 77 -21.36 68.81 -41.81
CA GLU A 77 -21.65 67.52 -42.46
C GLU A 77 -20.42 66.59 -42.43
N VAL A 78 -19.25 67.06 -42.90
CA VAL A 78 -18.01 66.25 -42.88
C VAL A 78 -17.60 65.85 -41.46
N LEU A 79 -17.79 66.73 -40.48
CA LEU A 79 -17.50 66.42 -39.08
C LEU A 79 -18.46 65.38 -38.50
N ASN A 80 -19.74 65.43 -38.86
CA ASN A 80 -20.73 64.45 -38.41
C ASN A 80 -20.44 63.07 -39.01
N ASP A 81 -20.11 63.00 -40.30
CA ASP A 81 -19.71 61.75 -40.96
C ASP A 81 -18.42 61.17 -40.36
N SER A 82 -17.43 62.04 -40.10
CA SER A 82 -16.18 61.64 -39.45
C SER A 82 -16.42 61.12 -38.03
N LEU A 83 -17.32 61.75 -37.27
CA LEU A 83 -17.66 61.35 -35.91
C LEU A 83 -18.38 60.00 -35.88
N GLU A 84 -19.33 59.76 -36.79
CA GLU A 84 -20.04 58.48 -36.90
C GLU A 84 -19.07 57.34 -37.26
N ASN A 85 -18.18 57.57 -38.23
CA ASN A 85 -17.16 56.59 -38.61
C ASN A 85 -16.20 56.25 -37.45
N VAL A 86 -15.78 57.26 -36.68
CA VAL A 86 -14.94 57.04 -35.49
C VAL A 86 -15.73 56.34 -34.38
N ALA A 87 -17.00 56.70 -34.17
CA ALA A 87 -17.87 56.07 -33.17
C ALA A 87 -18.07 54.57 -33.40
N GLN A 88 -18.15 54.14 -34.67
CA GLN A 88 -18.24 52.72 -35.05
C GLN A 88 -16.98 51.90 -34.69
N SER A 89 -15.83 52.54 -34.51
CA SER A 89 -14.60 51.87 -34.06
C SER A 89 -14.55 51.64 -32.54
N PHE A 90 -15.47 52.25 -31.78
CA PHE A 90 -15.53 52.12 -30.33
C PHE A 90 -16.65 51.19 -29.88
N VAL A 91 -16.41 50.48 -28.78
CA VAL A 91 -17.43 49.68 -28.10
C VAL A 91 -18.21 50.56 -27.14
N THR A 92 -19.53 50.44 -27.12
CA THR A 92 -20.37 51.18 -26.17
C THR A 92 -20.13 50.70 -24.73
N LYS A 93 -20.33 51.58 -23.74
CA LYS A 93 -20.19 51.18 -22.32
C LYS A 93 -21.12 50.03 -21.93
N SER A 94 -22.34 49.98 -22.49
CA SER A 94 -23.30 48.91 -22.25
C SER A 94 -22.84 47.57 -22.81
N ASP A 95 -22.24 47.56 -24.01
CA ASP A 95 -21.73 46.32 -24.62
C ASP A 95 -20.52 45.79 -23.87
N MET A 96 -19.62 46.70 -23.44
CA MET A 96 -18.47 46.34 -22.60
C MET A 96 -18.93 45.73 -21.27
N GLN A 97 -19.88 46.36 -20.57
CA GLN A 97 -20.42 45.85 -19.31
C GLN A 97 -21.13 44.49 -19.50
N LYS A 98 -21.85 44.30 -20.61
CA LYS A 98 -22.47 43.02 -20.95
C LYS A 98 -21.43 41.92 -21.16
N SER A 99 -20.34 42.23 -21.87
CA SER A 99 -19.23 41.30 -22.08
C SER A 99 -18.54 40.94 -20.76
N GLU A 100 -18.33 41.92 -19.87
CA GLU A 100 -17.76 41.71 -18.55
C GLU A 100 -18.63 40.78 -17.69
N MET A 101 -19.95 41.06 -17.60
CA MET A 101 -20.89 40.20 -16.87
C MET A 101 -20.93 38.77 -17.42
N MET A 102 -20.86 38.61 -18.75
CA MET A 102 -20.80 37.30 -19.39
C MET A 102 -19.50 36.55 -19.02
N GLN A 103 -18.37 37.25 -19.06
CA GLN A 103 -17.07 36.67 -18.67
C GLN A 103 -17.06 36.28 -17.19
N GLU A 104 -17.56 37.12 -16.30
CA GLU A 104 -17.64 36.84 -14.87
C GLU A 104 -18.55 35.64 -14.57
N SER A 105 -19.71 35.56 -15.23
CA SER A 105 -20.61 34.40 -15.15
C SER A 105 -19.90 33.12 -15.59
N ASN A 106 -19.22 33.14 -16.74
CA ASN A 106 -18.50 31.96 -17.25
C ASN A 106 -17.36 31.54 -16.33
N LEU A 107 -16.61 32.50 -15.80
CA LEU A 107 -15.54 32.24 -14.83
C LEU A 107 -16.09 31.63 -13.54
N SER A 108 -17.23 32.14 -13.05
CA SER A 108 -17.90 31.61 -11.86
C SER A 108 -18.36 30.16 -12.06
N LYS A 109 -18.98 29.86 -13.20
CA LYS A 109 -19.37 28.48 -13.57
C LYS A 109 -18.17 27.56 -13.65
N PHE A 110 -17.14 27.94 -14.38
CA PHE A 110 -15.89 27.16 -14.48
C PHE A 110 -15.28 26.89 -13.10
N LYS A 111 -15.20 27.90 -12.24
CA LYS A 111 -14.71 27.75 -10.86
C LYS A 111 -15.54 26.75 -10.06
N SER A 112 -16.87 26.78 -10.20
CA SER A 112 -17.77 25.86 -9.51
C SER A 112 -17.62 24.41 -10.00
N GLU A 113 -17.44 24.21 -11.30
CA GLU A 113 -17.23 22.89 -11.91
C GLU A 113 -15.88 22.30 -11.49
N VAL A 114 -14.80 23.10 -11.52
CA VAL A 114 -13.47 22.68 -11.07
C VAL A 114 -13.51 22.30 -9.59
N LYS A 115 -14.13 23.12 -8.74
CA LYS A 115 -14.26 22.83 -7.31
C LYS A 115 -15.04 21.54 -7.06
N THR A 116 -16.19 21.38 -7.71
CA THR A 116 -17.05 20.19 -7.57
C THR A 116 -16.31 18.93 -8.04
N SER A 117 -15.62 19.02 -9.18
CA SER A 117 -14.80 17.92 -9.71
C SER A 117 -13.67 17.54 -8.74
N GLN A 118 -12.95 18.53 -8.20
CA GLN A 118 -11.90 18.30 -7.21
C GLN A 118 -12.42 17.62 -5.95
N GLU A 119 -13.54 18.11 -5.39
CA GLU A 119 -14.18 17.51 -4.21
C GLU A 119 -14.65 16.08 -4.48
N HIS A 120 -15.20 15.81 -5.67
CA HIS A 120 -15.60 14.48 -6.09
C HIS A 120 -14.40 13.52 -6.21
N HIS A 121 -13.33 13.93 -6.89
CA HIS A 121 -12.11 13.13 -7.03
C HIS A 121 -11.45 12.86 -5.67
N PHE A 122 -11.41 13.87 -4.79
CA PHE A 122 -10.90 13.70 -3.44
C PHE A 122 -11.72 12.67 -2.65
N SER A 123 -13.05 12.78 -2.69
CA SER A 123 -13.96 11.83 -2.03
C SER A 123 -13.83 10.41 -2.57
N LEU A 124 -13.63 10.26 -3.89
CA LEU A 124 -13.38 8.99 -4.56
C LEU A 124 -12.07 8.34 -4.07
N LEU A 125 -10.98 9.10 -4.09
CA LEU A 125 -9.66 8.64 -3.63
C LEU A 125 -9.67 8.29 -2.14
N GLN A 126 -10.34 9.09 -1.30
CA GLN A 126 -10.46 8.81 0.13
C GLN A 126 -11.17 7.48 0.39
N ARG A 127 -12.29 7.24 -0.31
CA ARG A 127 -13.03 5.98 -0.19
C ARG A 127 -12.24 4.79 -0.73
N GLU A 128 -11.52 4.93 -1.83
CA GLU A 128 -10.65 3.85 -2.36
C GLU A 128 -9.49 3.54 -1.41
N THR A 129 -8.87 4.57 -0.84
CA THR A 129 -7.81 4.43 0.16
C THR A 129 -8.33 3.69 1.40
N GLU A 130 -9.52 4.06 1.89
CA GLU A 130 -10.14 3.39 3.03
C GLU A 130 -10.51 1.94 2.71
N LYS A 131 -11.02 1.66 1.50
CA LYS A 131 -11.29 0.30 1.05
C LYS A 131 -10.01 -0.55 1.04
N LEU A 132 -8.94 -0.06 0.42
CA LEU A 132 -7.65 -0.76 0.37
C LEU A 132 -7.07 -0.98 1.76
N ARG A 133 -7.21 -0.01 2.66
CA ARG A 133 -6.80 -0.14 4.06
C ARG A 133 -7.54 -1.28 4.76
N ASN A 134 -8.86 -1.36 4.59
CA ASN A 134 -9.68 -2.43 5.15
C ASN A 134 -9.33 -3.81 4.57
N ASP A 135 -9.07 -3.88 3.26
CA ASP A 135 -8.63 -5.12 2.60
C ASP A 135 -7.26 -5.59 3.14
N ILE A 136 -6.31 -4.66 3.36
CA ILE A 136 -5.02 -4.96 3.98
C ILE A 136 -5.18 -5.49 5.41
N ASP A 137 -6.01 -4.84 6.22
CA ASP A 137 -6.23 -5.27 7.61
C ASP A 137 -6.92 -6.64 7.65
N LYS A 138 -7.88 -6.91 6.77
CA LYS A 138 -8.50 -8.23 6.61
C LYS A 138 -7.47 -9.29 6.24
N MET A 139 -6.70 -9.08 5.17
CA MET A 139 -5.64 -10.01 4.76
C MET A 139 -4.62 -10.26 5.88
N ARG A 140 -4.26 -9.23 6.64
CA ARG A 140 -3.35 -9.35 7.79
C ARG A 140 -3.91 -10.25 8.88
N THR A 141 -5.21 -10.15 9.19
CA THR A 141 -5.86 -11.01 10.18
C THR A 141 -5.97 -12.46 9.70
N GLU A 142 -6.34 -12.68 8.44
CA GLU A 142 -6.42 -14.02 7.84
C GLU A 142 -5.06 -14.71 7.80
N LEU A 143 -4.00 -13.99 7.40
CA LEU A 143 -2.64 -14.52 7.40
C LEU A 143 -2.15 -14.89 8.80
N ARG A 144 -2.44 -14.06 9.81
CA ARG A 144 -2.10 -14.40 11.20
C ARG A 144 -2.81 -15.67 11.65
N TYR A 145 -4.10 -15.79 11.34
CA TYR A 145 -4.87 -16.98 11.67
C TYR A 145 -4.30 -18.24 11.00
N GLU A 146 -3.99 -18.19 9.69
CA GLU A 146 -3.40 -19.34 9.00
C GLU A 146 -1.99 -19.67 9.52
N ILE A 147 -1.17 -18.68 9.88
CA ILE A 147 0.13 -18.91 10.54
C ILE A 147 -0.07 -19.63 11.88
N ASP A 148 -0.98 -19.15 12.73
CA ASP A 148 -1.23 -19.74 14.04
C ASP A 148 -1.76 -21.17 13.91
N LYS A 149 -2.68 -21.39 12.97
CA LYS A 149 -3.26 -22.69 12.64
C LYS A 149 -2.21 -23.69 12.14
N VAL A 150 -1.39 -23.31 11.16
CA VAL A 150 -0.30 -24.16 10.65
C VAL A 150 0.73 -24.43 11.74
N THR A 151 1.10 -23.42 12.54
CA THR A 151 2.05 -23.58 13.65
C THR A 151 1.52 -24.54 14.71
N ALA A 152 0.25 -24.43 15.09
CA ALA A 152 -0.40 -25.34 16.03
C ALA A 152 -0.48 -26.77 15.47
N GLY A 153 -0.82 -26.90 14.18
CA GLY A 153 -0.84 -28.18 13.46
C GLY A 153 0.53 -28.87 13.46
N GLN A 154 1.59 -28.15 13.08
CA GLN A 154 2.96 -28.66 13.10
C GLN A 154 3.41 -29.06 14.51
N ARG A 155 3.09 -28.24 15.51
CA ARG A 155 3.41 -28.57 16.91
C ARG A 155 2.69 -29.84 17.35
N LEU A 156 1.43 -30.03 16.98
CA LEU A 156 0.68 -31.25 17.30
C LEU A 156 1.31 -32.46 16.62
N ASP A 157 1.59 -32.36 15.32
CA ASP A 157 2.20 -33.44 14.52
C ASP A 157 3.53 -33.92 15.13
N LEU A 158 4.43 -32.99 15.47
CA LEU A 158 5.69 -33.31 16.14
C LEU A 158 5.49 -33.97 17.51
N ASN A 159 4.48 -33.57 18.27
CA ASN A 159 4.18 -34.20 19.56
C ASN A 159 3.62 -35.61 19.40
N LEU A 160 2.79 -35.86 18.38
CA LEU A 160 2.26 -37.18 18.07
C LEU A 160 3.37 -38.11 17.58
N GLU A 161 4.23 -37.64 16.68
CA GLU A 161 5.34 -38.45 16.18
C GLU A 161 6.37 -38.75 17.29
N ARG A 162 6.64 -37.77 18.17
CA ARG A 162 7.46 -38.01 19.36
C ARG A 162 6.86 -39.06 20.29
N ARG A 163 5.54 -39.03 20.52
CA ARG A 163 4.83 -40.04 21.31
C ARG A 163 4.94 -41.41 20.65
N ARG A 164 4.69 -41.49 19.35
CA ARG A 164 4.79 -42.72 18.56
C ARG A 164 6.17 -43.37 18.69
N ILE A 165 7.24 -42.59 18.51
CA ILE A 165 8.62 -43.06 18.67
C ILE A 165 8.89 -43.55 20.10
N GLN A 166 8.37 -42.85 21.12
CA GLN A 166 8.52 -43.28 22.51
C GLN A 166 7.81 -44.59 22.81
N ASP A 167 6.59 -44.77 22.30
CA ASP A 167 5.81 -46.00 22.48
C ASP A 167 6.46 -47.18 21.76
N GLU A 168 6.98 -46.96 20.55
CA GLU A 168 7.73 -47.96 19.79
C GLU A 168 9.05 -48.34 20.48
N LEU A 169 9.77 -47.35 21.03
CA LEU A 169 10.98 -47.59 21.83
C LEU A 169 10.68 -48.38 23.13
N ALA A 170 9.59 -48.04 23.82
CA ALA A 170 9.17 -48.75 25.04
C ALA A 170 8.80 -50.21 24.74
N THR A 171 8.15 -50.45 23.59
CA THR A 171 7.81 -51.79 23.10
C THR A 171 9.09 -52.59 22.83
N GLN A 172 10.04 -52.04 22.05
CA GLN A 172 11.32 -52.70 21.77
C GLN A 172 12.14 -52.99 23.04
N ASN A 173 12.13 -52.08 24.02
CA ASN A 173 12.82 -52.30 25.29
C ASN A 173 12.20 -53.46 26.09
N THR A 174 10.87 -53.59 26.05
CA THR A 174 10.15 -54.70 26.68
C THR A 174 10.46 -56.03 25.99
N GLU A 175 10.47 -56.06 24.66
CA GLU A 175 10.87 -57.23 23.87
C GLU A 175 12.32 -57.64 24.16
N THR A 176 13.23 -56.68 24.18
CA THR A 176 14.66 -56.89 24.50
C THR A 176 14.80 -57.47 25.91
N THR A 177 14.11 -56.90 26.90
CA THR A 177 14.14 -57.39 28.29
C THR A 177 13.57 -58.81 28.39
N ASN A 178 12.48 -59.11 27.67
CA ASN A 178 11.91 -60.46 27.62
C ASN A 178 12.90 -61.46 27.02
N LEU A 179 13.54 -61.11 25.90
CA LEU A 179 14.52 -61.96 25.25
C LEU A 179 15.76 -62.20 26.13
N THR A 180 16.27 -61.16 26.80
CA THR A 180 17.35 -61.29 27.79
C THR A 180 16.95 -62.23 28.92
N ASN A 181 15.76 -62.08 29.50
CA ASN A 181 15.26 -62.97 30.54
C ASN A 181 15.11 -64.42 30.05
N LYS A 182 14.72 -64.62 28.78
CA LYS A 182 14.65 -65.94 28.17
C LYS A 182 16.04 -66.55 27.99
N LEU A 183 17.00 -65.77 27.50
CA LEU A 183 18.39 -66.20 27.37
C LEU A 183 19.00 -66.58 28.72
N ASP A 184 18.78 -65.78 29.76
CA ASP A 184 19.28 -66.11 31.11
C ASP A 184 18.69 -67.44 31.62
N ARG A 185 17.39 -67.67 31.39
CA ARG A 185 16.76 -68.96 31.74
C ARG A 185 17.37 -70.12 30.98
N GLU A 186 17.62 -69.98 29.68
CA GLU A 186 18.25 -71.02 28.85
C GLU A 186 19.71 -71.28 29.31
N ILE A 187 20.48 -70.23 29.65
CA ILE A 187 21.83 -70.35 30.21
C ILE A 187 21.80 -71.12 31.53
N HIS A 188 20.90 -70.78 32.44
CA HIS A 188 20.76 -71.49 33.72
C HIS A 188 20.36 -72.96 33.52
N ALA A 189 19.44 -73.24 32.59
CA ALA A 189 19.03 -74.60 32.27
C ALA A 189 20.19 -75.42 31.68
N LEU A 190 20.93 -74.86 30.71
CA LEU A 190 22.12 -75.51 30.12
C LEU A 190 23.20 -75.75 31.17
N ARG A 191 23.42 -74.79 32.09
CA ARG A 191 24.37 -74.95 33.20
C ARG A 191 23.98 -76.11 34.12
N ALA A 192 22.70 -76.21 34.49
CA ALA A 192 22.21 -77.31 35.31
C ALA A 192 22.36 -78.67 34.60
N GLN A 193 22.05 -78.73 33.29
CA GLN A 193 22.27 -79.94 32.49
C GLN A 193 23.75 -80.32 32.41
N LEU A 194 24.65 -79.35 32.25
CA LEU A 194 26.09 -79.56 32.24
C LEU A 194 26.59 -80.09 33.58
N GLU A 195 26.12 -79.54 34.69
CA GLU A 195 26.47 -80.03 36.02
C GLU A 195 26.00 -81.46 36.25
N ALA A 196 24.76 -81.80 35.86
CA ALA A 196 24.25 -83.17 35.90
C ALA A 196 25.10 -84.13 35.05
N ALA A 197 25.40 -83.77 33.80
CA ALA A 197 26.23 -84.57 32.91
C ALA A 197 27.66 -84.76 33.47
N LYS A 198 28.23 -83.75 34.13
CA LYS A 198 29.51 -83.87 34.83
C LYS A 198 29.45 -84.93 35.94
N TYR A 199 28.39 -84.93 36.74
CA TYR A 199 28.20 -85.94 37.78
C TYR A 199 28.03 -87.36 37.21
N ASP A 200 27.33 -87.51 36.09
CA ASP A 200 27.18 -88.80 35.40
C ASP A 200 28.53 -89.35 34.91
N VAL A 201 29.37 -88.50 34.32
CA VAL A 201 30.73 -88.89 33.89
C VAL A 201 31.59 -89.29 35.09
N ILE A 202 31.58 -88.50 36.18
CA ILE A 202 32.33 -88.83 37.41
C ILE A 202 31.87 -90.20 37.96
N LYS A 203 30.55 -90.44 38.02
CA LYS A 203 29.97 -91.71 38.47
C LYS A 203 30.43 -92.88 37.60
N TYR A 204 30.45 -92.71 36.28
CA TYR A 204 30.94 -93.72 35.34
C TYR A 204 32.43 -94.03 35.55
N CYS A 205 33.28 -93.00 35.70
CA CYS A 205 34.71 -93.18 35.99
C CYS A 205 34.96 -93.94 37.29
N ILE A 206 34.21 -93.64 38.36
CA ILE A 206 34.32 -94.38 39.62
C ILE A 206 33.91 -95.84 39.42
N GLY A 207 32.80 -96.09 38.73
CA GLY A 207 32.33 -97.45 38.45
C GLY A 207 33.34 -98.28 37.65
N THR A 208 33.95 -97.72 36.62
CA THR A 208 34.97 -98.42 35.82
C THR A 208 36.25 -98.66 36.59
N LEU A 209 36.73 -97.69 37.38
CA LEU A 209 37.91 -97.87 38.22
C LEU A 209 37.72 -99.01 39.23
N VAL A 210 36.57 -99.03 39.92
CA VAL A 210 36.21 -100.11 40.87
C VAL A 210 36.11 -101.45 40.16
N SER A 211 35.50 -101.52 38.97
CA SER A 211 35.42 -102.75 38.19
C SER A 211 36.80 -103.28 37.79
N ILE A 212 37.72 -102.41 37.35
CA ILE A 212 39.08 -102.80 36.99
C ILE A 212 39.84 -103.30 38.23
N SER A 213 39.74 -102.60 39.35
CA SER A 213 40.37 -103.03 40.61
C SER A 213 39.83 -104.37 41.11
N ALA A 214 38.51 -104.60 40.99
CA ALA A 214 37.89 -105.87 41.35
C ALA A 214 38.41 -107.02 40.47
N VAL A 215 38.44 -106.83 39.14
CA VAL A 215 38.99 -107.82 38.21
C VAL A 215 40.47 -108.07 38.51
N GLY A 216 41.27 -107.02 38.72
CA GLY A 216 42.69 -107.14 39.07
C GLY A 216 42.92 -107.94 40.36
N LEU A 217 42.15 -107.68 41.41
CA LEU A 217 42.19 -108.45 42.67
C LEU A 217 41.83 -109.92 42.44
N THR A 218 40.78 -110.20 41.66
CA THR A 218 40.40 -111.60 41.36
C THR A 218 41.51 -112.36 40.63
N VAL A 219 42.23 -111.71 39.70
CA VAL A 219 43.36 -112.33 39.00
C VAL A 219 44.55 -112.59 39.94
N ILE A 220 44.88 -111.63 40.82
CA ILE A 220 45.97 -111.80 41.80
C ILE A 220 45.66 -112.96 42.75
N CYS A 221 44.43 -113.07 43.26
CA CYS A 221 44.01 -114.20 44.12
C CYS A 221 44.05 -115.57 43.43
N ILE A 222 44.00 -115.64 42.09
CA ILE A 222 44.10 -116.91 41.36
C ILE A 222 45.57 -117.31 41.12
N ILE A 223 46.48 -116.34 41.04
CA ILE A 223 47.90 -116.56 40.75
C ILE A 223 48.73 -116.84 42.03
N LEU A 224 48.30 -116.31 43.17
CA LEU A 224 48.97 -116.40 44.48
C LEU A 224 48.39 -117.56 45.31
#